data_AF-A0A2A3YB41-F1
#
_entry.id   AF-A0A2A3YB41-F1
#
_cell.length_a   1.000
_cell.length_b   1.000
_cell.length_c   1.000
_cell.angle_alpha   90.00
_cell.angle_beta   90.00
_cell.angle_gamma   90.00
#
_symmetry.space_group_name_H-M   'P 1'
#
loop_
_entity.id
_entity.type
_entity.pdbx_description
1 polymer ?
#
loop_
_entity_poly.entity_id
_entity_poly.type
_entity_poly.pdbx_seq_one_letter_code
_entity_poly.pdbx_strand_id
1 'polypeptide(L)'
;MLKIKKMVTAGATALCLTAGMVALAPAAQADTQTRWYNNLQICKAETNARVKHLRNKGYTVSIQRYCKGEQYIGYMPQYQTVLYVN
;
A
#
# COMPACT_ATOMS: atom_id res chain seq x y z
N MET A 1 14.33 -25.12 -63.11
CA MET A 1 13.34 -24.10 -63.51
C MET A 1 13.35 -22.96 -62.49
N LEU A 2 13.86 -21.79 -62.88
CA LEU A 2 13.71 -20.54 -62.13
C LEU A 2 12.32 -19.92 -62.37
N LYS A 3 11.70 -19.34 -61.34
CA LYS A 3 10.91 -18.11 -61.45
C LYS A 3 11.20 -17.19 -60.26
N ILE A 4 11.61 -15.97 -60.60
CA ILE A 4 11.99 -14.84 -59.75
C ILE A 4 10.81 -13.87 -59.63
N LYS A 5 10.65 -13.18 -58.48
CA LYS A 5 10.39 -11.73 -58.33
C LYS A 5 10.29 -11.38 -56.84
N LYS A 6 11.38 -10.88 -56.21
CA LYS A 6 11.70 -9.45 -55.97
C LYS A 6 10.58 -8.67 -55.26
N MET A 7 10.80 -8.31 -53.99
CA MET A 7 10.90 -6.90 -53.62
C MET A 7 11.69 -6.72 -52.32
N VAL A 8 12.53 -5.68 -52.36
CA VAL A 8 13.52 -5.28 -51.36
C VAL A 8 12.95 -4.06 -50.63
N THR A 9 13.46 -3.84 -49.41
CA THR A 9 13.74 -2.54 -48.77
C THR A 9 12.68 -1.85 -47.90
N ALA A 10 13.16 -1.56 -46.69
CA ALA A 10 12.97 -0.32 -45.94
C ALA A 10 11.59 -0.03 -45.34
N GLY A 11 11.42 -0.50 -44.11
CA GLY A 11 10.63 0.17 -43.09
C GLY A 11 11.48 0.35 -41.84
N ALA A 12 12.50 1.21 -41.90
CA ALA A 12 13.11 1.74 -40.70
C ALA A 12 12.06 2.62 -40.00
N THR A 13 11.38 2.07 -39.00
CA THR A 13 10.73 2.87 -37.97
C THR A 13 11.57 2.74 -36.71
N ALA A 14 12.66 3.49 -36.69
CA ALA A 14 13.26 3.91 -35.43
C ALA A 14 12.31 4.87 -34.74
N LEU A 15 12.05 4.66 -33.45
CA LEU A 15 11.71 5.64 -32.41
C LEU A 15 11.54 4.80 -31.13
N CYS A 16 12.64 4.56 -30.42
CA CYS A 16 12.96 5.29 -29.20
C CYS A 16 11.84 5.19 -28.17
N LEU A 17 12.11 4.51 -27.04
CA LEU A 17 12.21 5.17 -25.74
C LEU A 17 12.50 4.13 -24.67
N THR A 18 13.71 4.23 -24.10
CA THR A 18 14.02 4.07 -22.66
C THR A 18 13.48 2.80 -21.99
N ALA A 19 14.36 1.86 -21.62
CA ALA A 19 15.05 1.97 -20.34
C ALA A 19 14.11 2.40 -19.19
N GLY A 20 13.02 1.65 -18.99
CA GLY A 20 12.29 1.66 -17.74
C GLY A 20 12.47 0.28 -17.15
N MET A 21 13.53 0.09 -16.37
CA MET A 21 13.52 -0.95 -15.35
C MET A 21 12.13 -0.86 -14.72
N VAL A 22 11.29 -1.89 -14.90
CA VAL A 22 10.29 -2.18 -13.88
C VAL A 22 11.16 -2.64 -12.72
N ALA A 23 11.74 -1.67 -12.02
CA ALA A 23 12.17 -1.85 -10.67
C ALA A 23 10.95 -2.48 -10.04
N LEU A 24 11.04 -3.78 -9.73
CA LEU A 24 10.16 -4.35 -8.74
C LEU A 24 10.35 -3.43 -7.56
N ALA A 25 9.44 -2.47 -7.41
CA ALA A 25 9.35 -1.67 -6.21
C ALA A 25 9.36 -2.73 -5.11
N PRO A 26 10.32 -2.69 -4.17
CA PRO A 26 10.39 -3.68 -3.12
C PRO A 26 8.97 -3.80 -2.59
N ALA A 27 8.44 -5.04 -2.54
CA ALA A 27 7.12 -5.30 -2.03
C ALA A 27 7.05 -4.57 -0.68
N ALA A 28 6.39 -3.42 -0.67
CA ALA A 28 6.37 -2.55 0.49
C ALA A 28 5.76 -3.40 1.57
N GLN A 29 6.60 -3.83 2.52
CA GLN A 29 6.17 -4.70 3.59
C GLN A 29 5.07 -3.94 4.30
N ALA A 30 3.84 -4.40 4.10
CA ALA A 30 2.69 -3.70 4.60
C ALA A 30 2.72 -3.86 6.12
N ASP A 31 3.25 -2.84 6.80
CA ASP A 31 3.48 -2.87 8.23
C ASP A 31 2.12 -2.82 8.93
N THR A 32 1.84 -3.86 9.71
CA THR A 32 0.63 -3.93 10.51
C THR A 32 0.91 -3.39 11.90
N GLN A 33 0.34 -2.23 12.22
CA GLN A 33 0.48 -1.58 13.51
C GLN A 33 -0.77 -1.87 14.36
N THR A 34 -0.57 -2.62 15.45
CA THR A 34 -1.63 -2.97 16.40
C THR A 34 -1.42 -2.24 17.73
N ARG A 35 -2.48 -1.67 18.30
CA ARG A 35 -2.43 -1.02 19.61
C ARG A 35 -3.71 -1.21 20.41
N TRP A 36 -3.58 -1.28 21.72
CA TRP A 36 -4.67 -1.48 22.68
C TRP A 36 -4.83 -0.28 23.59
N TYR A 37 -6.07 0.00 23.98
CA TYR A 37 -6.47 1.14 24.78
C TYR A 37 -7.52 0.72 25.79
N ASN A 38 -7.46 1.22 27.02
CA ASN A 38 -8.50 1.02 28.03
C ASN A 38 -9.63 2.08 27.94
N ASN A 39 -9.53 3.04 27.02
CA ASN A 39 -10.50 4.12 26.85
C ASN A 39 -10.84 4.32 25.36
N LEU A 40 -12.14 4.30 25.04
CA LEU A 40 -12.63 4.41 23.67
C LEU A 40 -12.31 5.76 23.02
N GLN A 41 -12.45 6.85 23.77
CA GLN A 41 -12.23 8.20 23.25
C GLN A 41 -10.76 8.43 22.91
N ILE A 42 -9.87 7.99 23.81
CA ILE A 42 -8.41 8.04 23.58
C ILE A 42 -8.04 7.21 22.35
N CYS A 43 -8.58 5.99 22.24
CA CYS A 43 -8.33 5.14 21.07
C CYS A 43 -8.70 5.84 19.76
N LYS A 44 -9.89 6.43 19.69
CA LYS A 44 -10.39 7.11 18.48
C LYS A 44 -9.53 8.32 18.12
N ALA A 45 -9.24 9.17 19.11
CA ALA A 45 -8.42 10.36 18.92
C ALA A 45 -7.01 10.02 18.43
N GLU A 46 -6.33 9.08 19.10
CA GLU A 46 -4.99 8.65 18.70
C GLU A 46 -4.98 7.95 17.34
N THR A 47 -5.94 7.07 17.07
CA THR A 47 -6.03 6.37 15.77
C THR A 47 -6.18 7.38 14.64
N ASN A 48 -7.08 8.36 14.79
CA ASN A 48 -7.29 9.41 13.79
C ASN A 48 -6.04 10.27 13.58
N ALA A 49 -5.40 10.70 14.68
CA ALA A 49 -4.16 11.47 14.62
C ALA A 49 -3.04 10.71 13.91
N ARG A 50 -2.91 9.41 14.19
CA ARG A 50 -1.90 8.53 13.60
C ARG A 50 -2.15 8.26 12.12
N VAL A 51 -3.40 7.98 11.73
CA VAL A 51 -3.78 7.82 10.32
C VAL A 51 -3.48 9.11 9.54
N LYS A 52 -3.84 10.27 10.09
CA LYS A 52 -3.52 11.58 9.48
C LYS A 52 -2.02 11.77 9.34
N HIS A 53 -1.25 11.50 10.40
CA HIS A 53 0.21 11.61 10.39
C HIS A 53 0.87 10.72 9.33
N LEU A 54 0.47 9.46 9.25
CA LEU A 54 1.00 8.49 8.28
C LEU A 54 0.63 8.88 6.85
N ARG A 55 -0.61 9.31 6.60
CA ARG A 55 -1.02 9.84 5.29
C ARG A 55 -0.24 11.09 4.90
N ASN A 56 0.01 12.00 5.85
CA ASN A 56 0.84 13.19 5.61
C ASN A 56 2.30 12.85 5.27
N LYS A 57 2.78 11.68 5.70
CA LYS A 57 4.11 11.16 5.33
C LYS A 57 4.13 10.44 3.98
N GLY A 58 3.00 10.35 3.28
CA GLY A 58 2.88 9.69 1.98
C GLY A 58 2.53 8.21 2.03
N TYR A 59 2.27 7.64 3.22
CA TYR A 59 1.86 6.24 3.34
C TYR A 59 0.39 6.05 2.98
N THR A 60 0.10 4.93 2.32
CA THR A 60 -1.25 4.41 2.17
C THR A 60 -1.66 3.71 3.45
N VAL A 61 -2.71 4.21 4.11
CA VAL A 61 -3.18 3.67 5.39
C VAL A 61 -4.56 3.06 5.24
N SER A 62 -4.67 1.77 5.56
CA SER A 62 -5.93 1.04 5.67
C SER A 62 -6.23 0.71 7.14
N ILE A 63 -7.45 0.99 7.59
CA ILE A 63 -7.88 0.71 8.95
C ILE A 63 -8.58 -0.65 8.95
N GLN A 64 -7.93 -1.69 9.48
CA GLN A 64 -8.52 -3.02 9.58
C GLN A 64 -9.45 -3.15 10.79
N ARG A 65 -9.13 -2.43 11.86
CA ARG A 65 -9.96 -2.40 13.07
C ARG A 65 -9.90 -1.03 13.71
N TYR A 66 -11.06 -0.46 13.97
CA TYR A 66 -11.18 0.88 14.53
C TYR A 66 -11.77 0.83 15.94
N CYS A 67 -10.89 0.83 16.94
CA CYS A 67 -11.25 0.89 18.37
C CYS A 67 -12.34 -0.10 18.79
N LYS A 68 -12.21 -1.35 18.33
CA LYS A 68 -13.18 -2.40 18.64
C LYS A 68 -12.87 -3.01 20.01
N GLY A 69 -13.88 -3.10 20.88
CA GLY A 69 -13.76 -3.68 22.21
C GLY A 69 -13.99 -5.19 22.19
N GLU A 70 -12.96 -5.98 21.89
CA GLU A 70 -13.09 -7.46 21.86
C GLU A 70 -12.53 -8.16 23.09
N GLN A 71 -11.84 -7.44 23.98
CA GLN A 71 -11.20 -8.03 25.15
C GLN A 71 -11.54 -7.22 26.40
N TYR A 72 -11.78 -7.91 27.50
CA TYR A 72 -11.94 -7.31 28.83
C TYR A 72 -10.78 -7.78 29.71
N ILE A 73 -10.14 -6.85 30.41
CA ILE A 73 -9.16 -7.18 31.46
C ILE A 73 -9.80 -6.80 32.79
N GLY A 74 -10.27 -7.81 33.53
CA GLY A 74 -11.18 -7.62 34.66
C GLY A 74 -12.52 -7.03 34.19
N TYR A 75 -12.90 -5.88 34.74
CA TYR A 75 -14.15 -5.17 34.40
C TYR A 75 -13.96 -4.03 33.38
N MET A 76 -12.72 -3.77 32.94
CA MET A 76 -12.43 -2.68 32.01
C MET A 76 -12.39 -3.17 30.55
N PRO A 77 -13.12 -2.51 29.63
CA PRO A 77 -13.06 -2.83 28.21
C PRO A 77 -11.72 -2.40 27.61
N GLN A 78 -11.12 -3.26 26.79
CA GLN A 78 -9.94 -2.97 25.99
C GLN A 78 -10.35 -2.81 24.52
N TYR A 79 -10.00 -1.67 23.95
CA TYR A 79 -10.26 -1.27 22.58
C TYR A 79 -9.01 -1.45 21.73
N GLN A 80 -9.14 -2.15 20.63
CA GLN A 80 -8.04 -2.41 19.70
C GLN A 80 -8.15 -1.55 18.45
N THR A 81 -7.01 -1.01 18.01
CA THR A 81 -6.85 -0.44 16.68
C THR A 81 -5.81 -1.25 15.90
N VAL A 82 -6.09 -1.50 14.62
CA VAL A 82 -5.18 -2.20 13.70
C VAL A 82 -5.12 -1.41 12.40
N LEU A 83 -3.91 -0.95 12.07
CA LEU A 83 -3.62 -0.17 10.87
C LEU A 83 -2.67 -0.96 9.97
N TYR A 84 -3.00 -1.04 8.69
CA TYR A 84 -2.10 -1.47 7.63
C TYR A 84 -1.49 -0.24 6.97
N VAL A 85 -0.17 -0.22 6.84
CA VAL A 85 0.59 0.90 6.28
C VAL A 85 1.45 0.38 5.13
N ASN A 86 1.37 1.01 3.97
CA ASN A 86 2.16 0.70 2.77
C ASN A 86 2.78 2.00 2.23
#